data_AF-A0A2V8RWT4-F1
#
_entry.id   AF-A0A2V8RWT4-F1
#
_cell.length_a   1.000
_cell.length_b   1.000
_cell.length_c   1.000
_cell.angle_alpha   90.00
_cell.angle_beta   90.00
_cell.angle_gamma   90.00
#
_symmetry.space_group_name_H-M   'P 1'
#
loop_
_entity.id
_entity.type
_entity.pdbx_description
1 polymer ?
#
loop_
_entity_poly.entity_id
_entity_poly.type
_entity_poly.pdbx_seq_one_letter_code
_entity_poly.pdbx_strand_id
1 'polypeptide(L)'
;MERLIENKKLVAISPPGPLQAEEHRRAVLLHIGLPILLLFVGTLGGIRFSAIDGSIMFLAPPLICLVFAAALMILILRSGLVRLDGWISEKFSLTQNIIDGITLAALFFASVQVFNSLLPEQGVPFWIVSFCFFWTLWTNLFADLDTKKLLRSLASVFCLAFVVKYLLLANLTKPANEGWISSVINNPGQTAFTWLLDLPQFSAGTGYLQFFTLALFVIALYFLPPSIEE
;
A
#
# COMPACT_ATOMS: atom_id res chain seq x y z
N MET A 1 -4.78 56.56 25.36
CA MET A 1 -4.70 55.67 24.17
C MET A 1 -3.70 54.53 24.32
N GLU A 2 -2.64 54.65 25.13
CA GLU A 2 -1.66 53.55 25.34
C GLU A 2 -2.24 52.31 26.06
N ARG A 3 -3.18 52.48 27.00
CA ARG A 3 -3.78 51.34 27.74
C ARG A 3 -4.68 50.41 26.90
N LEU A 4 -5.10 50.84 25.71
CA LEU A 4 -5.87 50.01 24.76
C LEU A 4 -4.98 49.18 23.85
N ILE A 5 -3.71 49.56 23.68
CA ILE A 5 -2.73 48.82 22.87
C ILE A 5 -2.14 47.66 23.69
N GLU A 6 -2.01 47.83 25.00
CA GLU A 6 -1.46 46.83 25.91
C GLU A 6 -2.45 45.66 26.15
N ASN A 7 -3.75 45.94 26.20
CA ASN A 7 -4.79 44.91 26.36
C ASN A 7 -4.94 44.00 25.11
N LYS A 8 -4.52 44.48 23.93
CA LYS A 8 -4.51 43.67 22.70
C LYS A 8 -3.28 42.75 22.61
N LYS A 9 -2.20 43.06 23.32
CA LYS A 9 -1.00 42.21 23.44
C LYS A 9 -1.12 41.16 24.57
N LEU A 10 -2.11 41.30 25.44
CA LEU A 10 -2.42 40.39 26.56
C LEU A 10 -3.64 39.49 26.29
N VAL A 11 -4.07 39.35 25.03
CA VAL A 11 -4.73 38.11 24.62
C VAL A 11 -3.64 37.05 24.64
N ALA A 12 -3.40 36.55 25.85
CA ALA A 12 -2.60 35.38 26.11
C ALA A 12 -2.97 34.36 25.05
N ILE A 13 -1.96 33.80 24.40
CA ILE A 13 -2.05 32.55 23.68
C ILE A 13 -2.45 31.54 24.75
N SER A 14 -3.74 31.49 25.08
CA SER A 14 -4.30 30.48 25.95
C SER A 14 -3.97 29.18 25.23
N PRO A 15 -3.30 28.22 25.89
CA PRO A 15 -3.06 26.94 25.27
C PRO A 15 -4.38 26.42 24.73
N PRO A 16 -4.41 25.87 23.49
CA PRO A 16 -5.64 25.40 22.89
C PRO A 16 -6.35 24.48 23.89
N GLY A 17 -7.65 24.70 24.08
CA GLY A 17 -8.44 23.82 24.93
C GLY A 17 -8.29 22.36 24.46
N PRO A 18 -8.51 21.36 25.33
CA PRO A 18 -8.25 19.95 24.99
C PRO A 18 -8.92 19.50 23.68
N LEU A 19 -10.11 20.03 23.38
CA LEU A 19 -10.83 19.77 22.11
C LEU A 19 -10.11 20.36 20.88
N GLN A 20 -9.63 21.61 20.95
CA GLN A 20 -8.90 22.25 19.85
C GLN A 20 -7.53 21.58 19.60
N ALA A 21 -6.90 21.08 20.66
CA ALA A 21 -5.65 20.34 20.54
C ALA A 21 -5.85 18.99 19.83
N GLU A 22 -6.97 18.31 20.04
CA GLU A 22 -7.33 17.07 19.35
C GLU A 22 -7.68 17.32 17.88
N GLU A 23 -8.47 18.34 17.57
CA GLU A 23 -8.78 18.76 16.19
C GLU A 23 -7.52 19.09 15.40
N HIS A 24 -6.62 19.88 16.00
CA HIS A 24 -5.36 20.24 15.36
C HIS A 24 -4.47 19.00 15.12
N ARG A 25 -4.37 18.08 16.09
CA ARG A 25 -3.64 16.81 15.92
C ARG A 25 -4.23 15.97 14.80
N ARG A 26 -5.55 15.84 14.74
CA ARG A 26 -6.25 15.09 13.68
C ARG A 26 -5.98 15.70 12.31
N ALA A 27 -6.07 17.02 12.19
CA ALA A 27 -5.78 17.73 10.94
C ALA A 27 -4.32 17.52 10.49
N VAL A 28 -3.35 17.61 11.42
CA VAL A 28 -1.93 17.34 11.11
C VAL A 28 -1.72 15.88 10.69
N LEU A 29 -2.34 14.92 11.37
CA LEU A 29 -2.23 13.50 11.01
C LEU A 29 -2.80 13.22 9.62
N LEU A 30 -3.93 13.85 9.26
CA LEU A 30 -4.59 13.64 7.97
C LEU A 30 -3.87 14.35 6.81
N HIS A 31 -3.49 15.62 6.96
CA HIS A 31 -2.91 16.41 5.87
C HIS A 31 -1.39 16.25 5.73
N ILE A 32 -0.70 15.77 6.76
CA ILE A 32 0.77 15.60 6.74
C ILE A 32 1.13 14.13 6.97
N GLY A 33 0.63 13.53 8.04
CA GLY A 33 1.00 12.17 8.42
C GLY A 33 0.63 11.12 7.36
N LEU A 34 -0.61 11.16 6.89
CA LEU A 34 -1.15 10.21 5.92
C LEU A 34 -0.46 10.26 4.54
N PRO A 35 -0.30 11.42 3.87
CA PRO A 35 0.41 11.45 2.58
C PRO A 35 1.87 11.03 2.71
N ILE A 36 2.56 11.40 3.80
CA ILE A 36 3.93 10.94 4.05
C ILE A 36 3.98 9.42 4.22
N LEU A 37 3.04 8.85 4.97
CA LEU A 37 2.93 7.40 5.15
C LEU A 37 2.71 6.69 3.80
N LEU A 38 1.81 7.21 2.95
CA LEU A 38 1.55 6.65 1.63
C LEU A 38 2.76 6.77 0.68
N LEU A 39 3.47 7.90 0.71
CA LEU A 39 4.72 8.08 -0.05
C LEU A 39 5.82 7.13 0.45
N PHE A 40 5.89 6.89 1.75
CA PHE A 40 6.81 5.91 2.33
C PHE A 40 6.48 4.50 1.84
N VAL A 41 5.21 4.11 1.83
CA VAL A 41 4.77 2.84 1.23
C VAL A 41 5.12 2.76 -0.25
N GLY A 42 4.86 3.82 -1.01
CA GLY A 42 5.17 3.87 -2.45
C GLY A 42 6.66 3.75 -2.74
N THR A 43 7.52 4.37 -1.94
CA THR A 43 8.98 4.27 -2.13
C THR A 43 9.51 2.90 -1.72
N LEU A 44 9.10 2.38 -0.55
CA LEU A 44 9.57 1.07 -0.07
C LEU A 44 9.06 -0.12 -0.88
N GLY A 45 7.85 -0.03 -1.44
CA GLY A 45 7.26 -1.10 -2.25
C GLY A 45 8.03 -1.41 -3.54
N GLY A 46 8.79 -0.46 -4.06
CA GLY A 46 9.63 -0.67 -5.26
C GLY A 46 11.03 -1.23 -4.96
N ILE A 47 11.46 -1.21 -3.69
CA ILE A 47 12.82 -1.60 -3.32
C ILE A 47 12.94 -3.13 -3.24
N ARG A 48 13.98 -3.68 -3.89
CA ARG A 48 14.39 -5.07 -3.77
C ARG A 48 15.89 -5.12 -3.41
N PHE A 49 16.31 -6.18 -2.74
CA PHE A 49 17.71 -6.44 -2.41
C PHE A 49 18.23 -7.61 -3.24
N SER A 50 19.34 -7.41 -3.95
CA SER A 50 20.01 -8.46 -4.70
C SER A 50 20.44 -9.60 -3.78
N ALA A 51 20.23 -10.85 -4.19
CA ALA A 51 20.68 -12.01 -3.44
C ALA A 51 22.22 -12.17 -3.42
N ILE A 52 22.92 -11.59 -4.41
CA ILE A 52 24.37 -11.77 -4.59
C ILE A 52 25.15 -10.80 -3.69
N ASP A 53 24.88 -9.51 -3.82
CA ASP A 53 25.68 -8.45 -3.18
C ASP A 53 24.90 -7.65 -2.12
N GLY A 54 23.62 -7.95 -1.92
CA GLY A 54 22.74 -7.15 -1.04
C GLY A 54 22.46 -5.74 -1.56
N SER A 55 22.83 -5.42 -2.80
CA SER A 55 22.62 -4.11 -3.42
C SER A 55 21.13 -3.76 -3.50
N ILE A 56 20.84 -2.48 -3.29
CA ILE A 56 19.49 -1.93 -3.40
C ILE A 56 19.19 -1.71 -4.88
N MET A 57 18.11 -2.31 -5.37
CA MET A 57 17.58 -2.05 -6.71
C MET A 57 16.13 -1.58 -6.61
N PHE A 58 15.74 -0.71 -7.53
CA PHE A 58 14.37 -0.27 -7.68
C PHE A 58 13.73 -0.98 -8.87
N LEU A 59 12.70 -1.78 -8.62
CA LEU A 59 12.01 -2.53 -9.66
C LEU A 59 10.79 -1.75 -10.16
N ALA A 60 10.81 -1.38 -11.44
CA ALA A 60 9.71 -0.68 -12.07
C ALA A 60 8.44 -1.55 -12.08
N PRO A 61 7.26 -1.00 -11.69
CA PRO A 61 6.03 -1.75 -11.66
C PRO A 61 5.57 -2.09 -13.09
N PRO A 62 5.13 -3.34 -13.36
CA PRO A 62 4.54 -3.69 -14.65
C PRO A 62 3.19 -2.97 -14.85
N LEU A 63 2.77 -2.81 -16.11
CA LEU A 63 1.55 -2.08 -16.47
C LEU A 63 0.30 -2.61 -15.74
N ILE A 64 0.23 -3.92 -15.50
CA ILE A 64 -0.90 -4.55 -14.82
C ILE A 64 -1.07 -4.04 -13.37
N CYS A 65 0.01 -3.64 -12.69
CA CYS A 65 -0.07 -3.05 -11.35
C CYS A 65 -0.79 -1.70 -11.38
N LEU A 66 -0.62 -0.91 -12.45
CA LEU A 66 -1.36 0.34 -12.63
C LEU A 66 -2.84 0.07 -12.86
N VAL A 67 -3.18 -0.96 -13.64
CA VAL A 67 -4.56 -1.38 -13.86
C VAL A 67 -5.22 -1.84 -12.56
N PHE A 68 -4.52 -2.65 -11.75
CA PHE A 68 -5.02 -3.09 -10.44
C PHE A 68 -5.16 -1.95 -9.44
N ALA A 69 -4.21 -1.02 -9.42
CA ALA A 69 -4.31 0.19 -8.60
C ALA A 69 -5.49 1.05 -9.03
N ALA A 70 -5.73 1.23 -10.33
CA ALA A 70 -6.89 1.97 -10.83
C ALA A 70 -8.21 1.29 -10.44
N ALA A 71 -8.30 -0.04 -10.60
CA ALA A 71 -9.47 -0.81 -10.15
C ALA A 71 -9.67 -0.67 -8.62
N LEU A 72 -8.59 -0.74 -7.84
CA LEU A 72 -8.63 -0.53 -6.39
C LEU A 72 -9.12 0.88 -6.04
N MET A 73 -8.63 1.92 -6.72
CA MET A 73 -9.12 3.29 -6.51
C MET A 73 -10.63 3.40 -6.75
N ILE A 74 -11.14 2.76 -7.80
CA ILE A 74 -12.59 2.73 -8.07
C ILE A 74 -13.34 2.00 -6.94
N LEU A 75 -12.80 0.89 -6.42
CA LEU A 75 -13.40 0.18 -5.27
C LEU A 75 -13.41 1.03 -4.01
N ILE A 76 -12.33 1.78 -3.75
CA ILE A 76 -12.22 2.69 -2.60
C ILE A 76 -13.29 3.77 -2.69
N LEU A 77 -13.49 4.36 -3.87
CA LEU A 77 -14.54 5.34 -4.11
C LEU A 77 -15.94 4.74 -3.98
N ARG A 78 -16.18 3.58 -4.61
CA ARG A 78 -17.49 2.91 -4.63
C ARG A 78 -17.92 2.38 -3.26
N SER A 79 -16.97 1.91 -2.45
CA SER A 79 -17.25 1.46 -1.08
C SER A 79 -17.51 2.61 -0.10
N GLY A 80 -17.24 3.86 -0.50
CA GLY A 80 -17.33 5.01 0.39
C GLY A 80 -16.17 5.12 1.39
N LEU A 81 -15.08 4.36 1.20
CA LEU A 81 -13.84 4.55 1.97
C LEU A 81 -13.24 5.94 1.71
N VAL A 82 -13.39 6.47 0.49
CA VAL A 82 -13.13 7.87 0.13
C VAL A 82 -14.32 8.39 -0.65
N ARG A 83 -14.80 9.58 -0.29
CA ARG A 83 -15.81 10.32 -1.06
C ARG A 83 -15.14 11.53 -1.69
N LEU A 84 -15.17 11.64 -3.03
CA LEU A 84 -14.55 12.76 -3.74
C LEU A 84 -15.09 14.11 -3.24
N ASP A 85 -16.40 14.23 -3.06
CA ASP A 85 -17.04 15.45 -2.55
C ASP A 85 -16.56 15.86 -1.14
N GLY A 86 -16.07 14.90 -0.35
CA GLY A 86 -15.58 15.14 1.01
C GLY A 86 -14.07 15.39 1.09
N TRP A 87 -13.35 15.20 0.00
CA TRP A 87 -11.89 15.35 -0.11
C TRP A 87 -11.49 16.50 -1.03
N ILE A 88 -12.28 16.77 -2.07
CA ILE A 88 -12.07 17.88 -3.01
C ILE A 88 -13.39 18.64 -3.09
N SER A 89 -13.36 19.90 -2.68
CA SER A 89 -14.55 20.73 -2.56
C SER A 89 -14.23 22.19 -2.89
N GLU A 90 -15.17 22.90 -3.50
CA GLU A 90 -15.04 24.36 -3.74
C GLU A 90 -15.03 25.15 -2.43
N LYS A 91 -15.51 24.56 -1.33
CA LYS A 91 -15.48 25.18 0.00
C LYS A 91 -14.07 25.23 0.59
N PHE A 92 -13.18 24.35 0.14
CA PHE A 92 -11.81 24.27 0.65
C PHE A 92 -10.92 25.31 -0.01
N SER A 93 -9.87 25.73 0.72
CA SER A 93 -8.82 26.55 0.13
C SER A 93 -8.10 25.81 -1.01
N LEU A 94 -7.55 26.55 -1.98
CA LEU A 94 -6.79 25.96 -3.08
C LEU A 94 -5.64 25.07 -2.57
N THR A 95 -4.94 25.51 -1.52
CA THR A 95 -3.85 24.74 -0.91
C THR A 95 -4.32 23.42 -0.32
N GLN A 96 -5.47 23.41 0.35
CA GLN A 96 -6.05 22.20 0.92
C GLN A 96 -6.44 21.20 -0.17
N ASN A 97 -7.15 21.65 -1.21
CA ASN A 97 -7.48 20.80 -2.36
C ASN A 97 -6.23 20.21 -3.04
N ILE A 98 -5.13 20.97 -3.11
CA ILE A 98 -3.86 20.46 -3.64
C ILE A 98 -3.28 19.36 -2.74
N ILE A 99 -3.26 19.55 -1.42
CA ILE A 99 -2.75 18.55 -0.47
C ILE A 99 -3.59 17.28 -0.52
N ASP A 100 -4.91 17.42 -0.59
CA ASP A 100 -5.83 16.29 -0.63
C ASP A 100 -5.70 15.55 -1.98
N GLY A 101 -5.54 16.29 -3.08
CA GLY A 101 -5.20 15.74 -4.40
C GLY A 101 -3.86 14.99 -4.41
N ILE A 102 -2.82 15.54 -3.77
CA ILE A 102 -1.52 14.86 -3.60
C ILE A 102 -1.69 13.59 -2.77
N THR A 103 -2.54 13.61 -1.75
CA THR A 103 -2.81 12.43 -0.90
C THR A 103 -3.49 11.32 -1.71
N LEU A 104 -4.47 11.66 -2.55
CA LEU A 104 -5.11 10.69 -3.47
C LEU A 104 -4.12 10.15 -4.51
N ALA A 105 -3.24 10.99 -5.03
CA ALA A 105 -2.18 10.56 -5.94
C ALA A 105 -1.16 9.64 -5.24
N ALA A 106 -0.79 9.94 -4.00
CA ALA A 106 0.08 9.11 -3.16
C ALA A 106 -0.58 7.76 -2.85
N LEU A 107 -1.90 7.75 -2.61
CA LEU A 107 -2.68 6.52 -2.40
C LEU A 107 -2.66 5.62 -3.64
N PHE A 108 -2.84 6.21 -4.83
CA PHE A 108 -2.72 5.48 -6.09
C PHE A 108 -1.31 4.92 -6.27
N PHE A 109 -0.28 5.74 -6.08
CA PHE A 109 1.11 5.32 -6.23
C PHE A 109 1.50 4.21 -5.21
N ALA A 110 1.08 4.35 -3.96
CA ALA A 110 1.24 3.31 -2.94
C ALA A 110 0.55 2.01 -3.34
N SER A 111 -0.66 2.08 -3.89
CA SER A 111 -1.41 0.92 -4.39
C SER A 111 -0.65 0.20 -5.50
N VAL A 112 -0.12 0.94 -6.48
CA VAL A 112 0.71 0.38 -7.57
C VAL A 112 1.88 -0.42 -6.99
N GLN A 113 2.54 0.14 -5.98
CA GLN A 113 3.74 -0.42 -5.38
C GLN A 113 3.43 -1.63 -4.48
N VAL A 114 2.28 -1.65 -3.83
CA VAL A 114 1.80 -2.84 -3.11
C VAL A 114 1.53 -3.99 -4.09
N PHE A 115 0.86 -3.73 -5.23
CA PHE A 115 0.70 -4.78 -6.25
C PHE A 115 2.04 -5.23 -6.83
N ASN A 116 2.96 -4.31 -7.10
CA ASN A 116 4.34 -4.62 -7.53
C ASN A 116 5.10 -5.51 -6.51
N SER A 117 4.77 -5.36 -5.24
CA SER A 117 5.36 -6.14 -4.14
C SER A 117 4.80 -7.54 -4.04
N LEU A 118 3.50 -7.69 -4.31
CA LEU A 118 2.74 -8.93 -4.16
C LEU A 118 2.77 -9.82 -5.40
N LEU A 119 2.84 -9.23 -6.60
CA LEU A 119 2.94 -9.99 -7.84
C LEU A 119 4.35 -10.59 -7.98
N PRO A 120 4.47 -11.89 -8.33
CA PRO A 120 5.74 -12.45 -8.78
C PRO A 120 6.25 -11.68 -10.01
N GLU A 121 7.56 -11.64 -10.22
CA GLU A 121 8.17 -10.76 -11.21
C GLU A 121 7.98 -11.28 -12.64
N GLN A 122 7.97 -12.59 -12.82
CA GLN A 122 7.84 -13.25 -14.12
C GLN A 122 7.37 -14.70 -14.00
N GLY A 123 7.23 -15.38 -15.14
CA GLY A 123 6.85 -16.80 -15.22
C GLY A 123 5.36 -17.07 -15.00
N VAL A 124 5.01 -18.34 -14.83
CA VAL A 124 3.61 -18.76 -14.59
C VAL A 124 3.02 -18.23 -13.29
N PRO A 125 3.77 -18.14 -12.16
CA PRO A 125 3.25 -17.57 -10.94
C PRO A 125 2.74 -16.13 -11.11
N PHE A 126 3.41 -15.32 -11.94
CA PHE A 126 2.95 -13.96 -12.25
C PHE A 126 1.54 -13.98 -12.85
N TRP A 127 1.30 -14.83 -13.86
CA TRP A 127 0.00 -14.92 -14.53
C TRP A 127 -1.09 -15.46 -13.63
N ILE A 128 -0.82 -16.51 -12.84
CA ILE A 128 -1.80 -17.10 -11.93
C ILE A 128 -2.21 -16.08 -10.86
N VAL A 129 -1.23 -15.48 -10.18
CA VAL A 129 -1.51 -14.51 -9.11
C VAL A 129 -2.19 -13.26 -9.67
N SER A 130 -1.75 -12.78 -10.85
CA SER A 130 -2.41 -11.66 -11.53
C SER A 130 -3.86 -11.98 -11.90
N PHE A 131 -4.13 -13.17 -12.43
CA PHE A 131 -5.50 -13.59 -12.74
C PHE A 131 -6.37 -13.64 -11.47
N CYS A 132 -5.86 -14.20 -10.37
CA CYS A 132 -6.56 -14.22 -9.10
C CYS A 132 -6.88 -12.81 -8.57
N PHE A 133 -5.92 -11.88 -8.66
CA PHE A 133 -6.15 -10.47 -8.31
C PHE A 133 -7.17 -9.81 -9.22
N PHE A 134 -7.02 -9.95 -10.53
CA PHE A 134 -7.94 -9.40 -11.51
C PHE A 134 -9.36 -9.90 -11.25
N TRP A 135 -9.54 -11.22 -11.11
CA TRP A 135 -10.81 -11.85 -10.80
C TRP A 135 -11.41 -11.29 -9.50
N THR A 136 -10.62 -11.21 -8.44
CA THR A 136 -11.07 -10.71 -7.13
C THR A 136 -11.50 -9.24 -7.20
N LEU A 137 -10.68 -8.37 -7.81
CA LEU A 137 -11.00 -6.96 -7.97
C LEU A 137 -12.24 -6.76 -8.85
N TRP A 138 -12.34 -7.53 -9.93
CA TRP A 138 -13.48 -7.50 -10.83
C TRP A 138 -14.77 -7.92 -10.14
N THR A 139 -14.77 -9.04 -9.40
CA THR A 139 -15.95 -9.48 -8.63
C THR A 139 -16.35 -8.45 -7.59
N ASN A 140 -15.38 -7.87 -6.87
CA ASN A 140 -15.64 -6.82 -5.88
C ASN A 140 -16.23 -5.55 -6.54
N LEU A 141 -15.89 -5.26 -7.80
CA LEU A 141 -16.40 -4.09 -8.52
C LEU A 141 -17.90 -4.14 -8.78
N PHE A 142 -18.50 -5.33 -8.78
CA PHE A 142 -19.94 -5.52 -8.98
C PHE A 142 -20.69 -5.99 -7.72
N ALA A 143 -19.98 -6.30 -6.63
CA ALA A 143 -20.59 -6.69 -5.36
C ALA A 143 -21.11 -5.48 -4.57
N ASP A 144 -22.07 -5.67 -3.67
CA ASP A 144 -22.45 -4.64 -2.69
C ASP A 144 -21.36 -4.55 -1.61
N LEU A 145 -20.48 -3.57 -1.77
CA LEU A 145 -19.32 -3.38 -0.89
C LEU A 145 -19.61 -2.36 0.20
N ASP A 146 -19.33 -2.78 1.42
CA ASP A 146 -19.18 -1.92 2.59
C ASP A 146 -17.68 -1.69 2.82
N THR A 147 -17.29 -0.49 3.25
CA THR A 147 -15.93 -0.11 3.66
C THR A 147 -15.24 -1.19 4.51
N LYS A 148 -15.92 -1.71 5.54
CA LYS A 148 -15.32 -2.72 6.43
C LYS A 148 -15.08 -4.05 5.72
N LYS A 149 -16.00 -4.43 4.82
CA LYS A 149 -15.88 -5.66 4.02
C LYS A 149 -14.75 -5.52 3.01
N LEU A 150 -14.61 -4.36 2.37
CA LEU A 150 -13.53 -4.08 1.44
C LEU A 150 -12.16 -4.18 2.14
N LEU A 151 -11.97 -3.48 3.26
CA LEU A 151 -10.70 -3.52 4.00
C LEU A 151 -10.34 -4.94 4.45
N ARG A 152 -11.30 -5.69 4.99
CA ARG A 152 -11.08 -7.08 5.42
C ARG A 152 -10.74 -7.99 4.24
N SER A 153 -11.42 -7.84 3.12
CA SER A 153 -11.19 -8.61 1.89
C SER A 153 -9.78 -8.32 1.34
N LEU A 154 -9.42 -7.05 1.18
CA LEU A 154 -8.11 -6.63 0.69
C LEU A 154 -6.98 -7.11 1.61
N ALA A 155 -7.10 -6.90 2.92
CA ALA A 155 -6.09 -7.35 3.87
C ALA A 155 -5.88 -8.87 3.80
N SER A 156 -6.96 -9.64 3.65
CA SER A 156 -6.90 -11.10 3.54
C SER A 156 -6.20 -11.54 2.24
N VAL A 157 -6.58 -10.94 1.11
CA VAL A 157 -6.02 -11.28 -0.21
C VAL A 157 -4.55 -10.87 -0.30
N PHE A 158 -4.19 -9.69 0.21
CA PHE A 158 -2.79 -9.25 0.23
C PHE A 158 -1.93 -10.12 1.14
N CYS A 159 -2.43 -10.48 2.32
CA CYS A 159 -1.73 -11.39 3.23
C CYS A 159 -1.51 -12.76 2.55
N LEU A 160 -2.54 -13.30 1.91
CA LEU A 160 -2.42 -14.55 1.16
C LEU A 160 -1.38 -14.45 0.03
N ALA A 161 -1.43 -13.38 -0.77
CA ALA A 161 -0.47 -13.16 -1.86
C ALA A 161 0.97 -13.03 -1.33
N PHE A 162 1.16 -12.34 -0.20
CA PHE A 162 2.44 -12.23 0.48
C PHE A 162 2.97 -13.61 0.90
N VAL A 163 2.13 -14.41 1.57
CA VAL A 163 2.50 -15.78 2.00
C VAL A 163 2.85 -16.64 0.78
N VAL A 164 2.04 -16.59 -0.28
CA VAL A 164 2.31 -17.35 -1.51
C VAL A 164 3.66 -16.96 -2.13
N LYS A 165 3.95 -15.66 -2.25
CA LYS A 165 5.20 -15.19 -2.87
C LYS A 165 6.43 -15.42 -1.98
N TYR A 166 6.39 -14.94 -0.74
CA TYR A 166 7.58 -14.86 0.10
C TYR A 166 7.78 -16.07 1.02
N LEU A 167 6.74 -16.86 1.31
CA LEU A 167 6.88 -18.09 2.11
C LEU A 167 6.77 -19.34 1.25
N LEU A 168 5.88 -19.40 0.26
CA LEU A 168 5.72 -20.61 -0.55
C LEU A 168 6.71 -20.63 -1.73
N LEU A 169 6.64 -19.65 -2.64
CA LEU A 169 7.49 -19.64 -3.84
C LEU A 169 8.99 -19.47 -3.49
N ALA A 170 9.33 -18.56 -2.57
CA ALA A 170 10.72 -18.34 -2.17
C ALA A 170 11.40 -19.55 -1.51
N ASN A 171 10.63 -20.47 -0.91
CA ASN A 171 11.19 -21.72 -0.39
C ASN A 171 11.26 -22.82 -1.45
N LEU A 172 10.43 -22.77 -2.49
CA LEU A 172 10.46 -23.72 -3.61
C LEU A 172 11.60 -23.46 -4.61
N THR A 173 12.13 -22.23 -4.68
CA THR A 173 13.17 -21.83 -5.63
C THR A 173 14.60 -21.86 -5.07
N LYS A 174 14.82 -22.27 -3.82
CA LYS A 174 16.17 -22.39 -3.24
C LYS A 174 16.93 -23.59 -3.84
N PRO A 175 18.17 -23.41 -4.33
CA PRO A 175 18.96 -24.50 -4.89
C PRO A 175 19.35 -25.51 -3.80
N ALA A 176 19.28 -26.79 -4.18
CA ALA A 176 19.55 -27.93 -3.34
C ALA A 176 21.01 -27.95 -2.88
N ASN A 177 21.29 -27.49 -1.66
CA ASN A 177 22.35 -28.14 -0.90
C ASN A 177 22.24 -28.09 0.61
N GLU A 178 21.35 -27.31 1.20
CA GLU A 178 21.11 -27.39 2.64
C GLU A 178 19.61 -27.29 2.95
N GLY A 179 18.93 -28.42 2.85
CA GLY A 179 17.73 -28.68 3.64
C GLY A 179 16.34 -28.29 3.12
N TRP A 180 15.98 -28.74 1.92
CA TRP A 180 14.64 -29.30 1.60
C TRP A 180 14.83 -30.82 1.56
N ILE A 181 15.18 -31.40 2.72
CA ILE A 181 16.19 -32.49 2.78
C ILE A 181 15.74 -33.67 1.96
N SER A 182 16.49 -33.97 0.90
CA SER A 182 16.24 -35.12 0.06
C SER A 182 14.85 -35.08 -0.60
N SER A 183 14.28 -33.92 -0.81
CA SER A 183 13.07 -33.72 -1.60
C SER A 183 13.55 -33.02 -2.84
N VAL A 184 13.28 -33.38 -4.08
CA VAL A 184 12.54 -34.48 -4.72
C VAL A 184 13.08 -35.89 -4.42
N ILE A 185 14.23 -36.00 -3.76
CA ILE A 185 15.13 -37.15 -3.76
C ILE A 185 15.66 -37.51 -5.15
N ASN A 186 14.87 -37.66 -6.21
CA ASN A 186 15.45 -38.27 -7.43
C ASN A 186 14.81 -37.90 -8.78
N ASN A 187 14.26 -36.69 -8.95
CA ASN A 187 13.92 -36.12 -10.28
C ASN A 187 12.90 -36.91 -11.13
N PRO A 188 11.75 -36.29 -11.46
CA PRO A 188 11.36 -36.38 -12.89
C PRO A 188 10.83 -35.09 -13.51
N GLY A 189 10.60 -34.02 -12.73
CA GLY A 189 9.94 -32.80 -13.21
C GLY A 189 10.77 -31.52 -13.19
N GLN A 190 11.98 -31.51 -12.62
CA GLN A 190 12.69 -30.25 -12.33
C GLN A 190 13.05 -29.46 -13.59
N THR A 191 13.33 -30.11 -14.73
CA THR A 191 13.75 -29.41 -15.96
C THR A 191 12.63 -28.63 -16.65
N ALA A 192 11.36 -29.03 -16.46
CA ALA A 192 10.20 -28.28 -16.97
C ALA A 192 9.79 -27.17 -16.01
N PHE A 193 9.93 -27.39 -14.69
CA PHE A 193 9.59 -26.41 -13.67
C PHE A 193 10.63 -25.30 -13.50
N THR A 194 11.92 -25.55 -13.74
CA THR A 194 12.95 -24.50 -13.68
C THR A 194 12.75 -23.42 -14.73
N TRP A 195 12.24 -23.75 -15.92
CA TRP A 195 11.86 -22.76 -16.94
C TRP A 195 10.53 -22.07 -16.64
N LEU A 196 9.61 -22.75 -15.93
CA LEU A 196 8.28 -22.26 -15.59
C LEU A 196 8.27 -21.32 -14.37
N LEU A 197 9.25 -21.53 -13.46
CA LEU A 197 9.42 -20.86 -12.17
C LEU A 197 10.74 -20.09 -12.07
N ASP A 198 11.33 -19.68 -13.20
CA ASP A 198 12.55 -18.86 -13.22
C ASP A 198 12.25 -17.47 -12.64
N LEU A 199 12.24 -17.38 -11.31
CA LEU A 199 11.97 -16.17 -10.55
C LEU A 199 13.31 -15.59 -10.11
N PRO A 200 13.52 -14.26 -10.27
CA PRO A 200 14.71 -13.61 -9.77
C PRO A 200 14.83 -13.86 -8.26
N GLN A 201 16.00 -14.32 -7.84
CA GLN A 201 16.27 -14.57 -6.43
C GLN A 201 16.62 -13.24 -5.74
N PHE A 202 15.78 -12.86 -4.77
CA PHE A 202 16.02 -11.72 -3.91
C PHE A 202 16.51 -12.17 -2.54
N SER A 203 17.28 -11.32 -1.88
CA SER A 203 17.65 -11.54 -0.48
C SER A 203 16.42 -11.53 0.42
N ALA A 204 16.48 -12.27 1.54
CA ALA A 204 15.45 -12.29 2.58
C ALA A 204 15.08 -10.89 3.10
N GLY A 205 16.02 -9.93 3.05
CA GLY A 205 15.77 -8.52 3.35
C GLY A 205 14.61 -7.92 2.57
N THR A 206 14.38 -8.38 1.35
CA THR A 206 13.26 -7.96 0.51
C THR A 206 11.93 -8.38 1.12
N GLY A 207 11.82 -9.63 1.58
CA GLY A 207 10.59 -10.13 2.20
C GLY A 207 10.19 -9.35 3.46
N TYR A 208 11.18 -9.02 4.32
CA TYR A 208 10.93 -8.19 5.50
C TYR A 208 10.46 -6.78 5.12
N LEU A 209 11.15 -6.14 4.18
CA LEU A 209 10.77 -4.80 3.73
C LEU A 209 9.34 -4.80 3.16
N GLN A 210 9.00 -5.78 2.34
CA GLN A 210 7.67 -5.87 1.74
C GLN A 210 6.56 -6.22 2.75
N PHE A 211 6.87 -6.97 3.79
CA PHE A 211 5.95 -7.18 4.91
C PHE A 211 5.60 -5.86 5.59
N PHE A 212 6.62 -5.05 5.94
CA PHE A 212 6.40 -3.74 6.57
C PHE A 212 5.65 -2.78 5.65
N THR A 213 6.02 -2.72 4.36
CA THR A 213 5.31 -1.91 3.36
C THR A 213 3.82 -2.28 3.31
N LEU A 214 3.50 -3.57 3.27
CA LEU A 214 2.11 -4.03 3.23
C LEU A 214 1.35 -3.69 4.51
N ALA A 215 1.95 -3.91 5.68
CA ALA A 215 1.34 -3.56 6.96
C ALA A 215 1.05 -2.06 7.05
N LEU A 216 2.02 -1.22 6.68
CA LEU A 216 1.86 0.23 6.66
C LEU A 216 0.77 0.68 5.67
N PHE A 217 0.64 0.02 4.52
CA PHE A 217 -0.43 0.32 3.56
C PHE A 217 -1.81 0.02 4.13
N VAL A 218 -2.00 -1.16 4.74
CA VAL A 218 -3.28 -1.53 5.36
C VAL A 218 -3.63 -0.58 6.50
N ILE A 219 -2.63 -0.18 7.29
CA ILE A 219 -2.79 0.84 8.34
C ILE A 219 -3.20 2.19 7.73
N ALA A 220 -2.54 2.63 6.66
CA ALA A 220 -2.89 3.88 5.97
C ALA A 220 -4.33 3.86 5.46
N LEU A 221 -4.78 2.74 4.87
CA LEU A 221 -6.18 2.57 4.44
C LEU A 221 -7.16 2.60 5.62
N TYR A 222 -6.77 2.09 6.78
CA TYR A 222 -7.60 2.13 7.98
C TYR A 222 -7.75 3.54 8.56
N PHE A 223 -6.69 4.36 8.47
CA PHE A 223 -6.73 5.76 8.91
C PHE A 223 -7.41 6.71 7.93
N LEU A 224 -7.78 6.22 6.74
CA LEU A 224 -8.39 7.01 5.68
C LEU A 224 -9.84 7.38 6.06
N PRO A 225 -10.17 8.67 6.28
CA PRO A 225 -11.54 9.06 6.57
C PRO A 225 -12.40 9.12 5.28
N PRO A 226 -13.71 8.82 5.36
CA PRO A 226 -14.62 8.96 4.23
C PRO A 226 -14.70 10.39 3.68
N SER A 227 -14.65 11.38 4.58
CA SER A 227 -14.62 12.81 4.31
C SER A 227 -13.67 13.52 5.27
N ILE A 228 -13.07 14.61 4.81
CA ILE A 228 -12.29 15.53 5.64
C ILE A 228 -13.21 16.59 6.27
N GLU A 229 -14.38 16.86 5.66
CA GLU A 229 -15.51 17.55 6.29
C GLU A 229 -16.11 16.66 7.41
N GLU A 230 -16.35 17.22 8.60
CA GLU A 230 -17.29 16.66 9.59
C GLU A 230 -18.74 16.83 9.16
#